data_AF-A0A9D6MAT0-F1
#
_entry.id   AF-A0A9D6MAT0-F1
#
_cell.length_a   1.000
_cell.length_b   1.000
_cell.length_c   1.000
_cell.angle_alpha   90.00
_cell.angle_beta   90.00
_cell.angle_gamma   90.00
#
_symmetry.space_group_name_H-M   'P 1'
#
loop_
_entity.id
_entity.type
_entity.pdbx_description
1 polymer ?
#
loop_
_entity_poly.entity_id
_entity_poly.type
_entity_poly.pdbx_seq_one_letter_code
_entity_poly.pdbx_strand_id
1 'polypeptide(L)'
;MFVLYARRAPAYLPLPTSALTPLRRCLGRRRRRHDQGKVARESERSINTAKTEAGKRQAARDHAIIVLLPHTGLRVGELCNLQMDDLDESGRQWQLTVRDGKGGKQRDVPLNTAARHALRAWLDERPKEAGAWLFVGKGGQPLKARGVQEMLERLGQRASVGVTPHTFRHTFAKNLINAGVSLDCALRARVAALLGHSSLNTTRIYITPSQHDLEQAVAQIGE
;
A
#
# COMPACT_ATOMS: atom_id res chain seq x y z
N MET A 1 -33.16 6.34 66.30
CA MET A 1 -33.65 7.24 65.23
C MET A 1 -32.52 7.37 64.20
N PHE A 2 -32.46 6.43 63.26
CA PHE A 2 -31.45 6.32 62.21
C PHE A 2 -31.98 7.00 60.95
N VAL A 3 -31.22 7.90 60.33
CA VAL A 3 -31.50 8.37 58.96
C VAL A 3 -30.20 8.29 58.16
N LEU A 4 -30.08 7.21 57.38
CA LEU A 4 -29.06 6.99 56.36
C LEU A 4 -29.47 7.73 55.07
N TYR A 5 -28.57 8.56 54.55
CA TYR A 5 -28.71 9.23 53.27
C TYR A 5 -28.34 8.25 52.12
N ALA A 6 -29.33 7.61 51.51
CA ALA A 6 -29.14 6.79 50.32
C ALA A 6 -29.32 7.66 49.06
N ARG A 7 -28.23 7.87 48.30
CA ARG A 7 -28.26 8.48 46.96
C ARG A 7 -28.95 7.53 45.97
N ARG A 8 -30.10 7.93 45.43
CA ARG A 8 -30.80 7.25 44.32
C ARG A 8 -30.01 7.42 43.02
N ALA A 9 -29.60 6.31 42.41
CA ALA A 9 -29.14 6.25 41.03
C ALA A 9 -30.34 6.44 40.07
N PRO A 10 -30.18 7.12 38.92
CA PRO A 10 -31.25 7.24 37.93
C PRO A 10 -31.49 5.90 37.23
N ALA A 11 -32.77 5.50 37.18
CA ALA A 11 -33.26 4.33 36.49
C ALA A 11 -32.97 4.44 34.98
N TYR A 12 -32.27 3.45 34.43
CA TYR A 12 -32.14 3.25 32.98
C TYR A 12 -33.52 2.85 32.42
N LEU A 13 -34.11 3.69 31.56
CA LEU A 13 -35.24 3.29 30.73
C LEU A 13 -34.77 2.23 29.70
N PRO A 14 -35.52 1.15 29.48
CA PRO A 14 -35.25 0.24 28.37
C PRO A 14 -35.64 0.92 27.04
N LEU A 15 -34.70 0.99 26.11
CA LEU A 15 -34.94 1.50 24.76
C LEU A 15 -35.90 0.56 23.99
N PRO A 16 -36.81 1.08 23.16
CA PRO A 16 -37.76 0.28 22.40
C PRO A 16 -37.06 -0.59 21.34
N THR A 17 -37.40 -1.88 21.33
CA THR A 17 -36.81 -2.97 20.53
C THR A 17 -37.27 -3.01 19.06
N SER A 18 -37.61 -1.87 18.44
CA SER A 18 -38.22 -1.84 17.10
C SER A 18 -37.41 -1.14 16.01
N ALA A 19 -36.11 -0.89 16.23
CA ALA A 19 -35.21 -0.33 15.20
C ALA A 19 -34.09 -1.29 14.76
N LEU A 20 -34.30 -2.61 14.87
CA LEU A 20 -33.45 -3.61 14.22
C LEU A 20 -33.93 -3.86 12.78
N THR A 21 -33.85 -2.82 11.95
CA THR A 21 -33.83 -3.02 10.50
C THR A 21 -32.55 -3.76 10.16
N PRO A 22 -32.57 -4.88 9.41
CA PRO A 22 -31.34 -5.57 9.10
C PRO A 22 -30.51 -4.65 8.20
N LEU A 23 -29.30 -4.30 8.65
CA LEU A 23 -28.22 -3.74 7.83
C LEU A 23 -27.77 -4.77 6.78
N ARG A 24 -28.69 -5.19 5.92
CA ARG A 24 -28.52 -6.10 4.80
C ARG A 24 -28.37 -5.30 3.50
N ARG A 25 -27.46 -4.32 3.47
CA ARG A 25 -27.10 -3.67 2.19
C ARG A 25 -25.77 -2.91 2.13
N CYS A 26 -24.75 -3.39 2.85
CA CYS A 26 -23.36 -2.94 2.64
C CYS A 26 -22.37 -4.10 2.46
N LEU A 27 -22.83 -5.29 2.06
CA LEU A 27 -21.97 -6.40 1.64
C LEU A 27 -21.66 -6.36 0.13
N GLY A 28 -21.45 -5.18 -0.42
CA GLY A 28 -20.75 -5.04 -1.69
C GLY A 28 -19.27 -4.85 -1.41
N ARG A 29 -18.45 -5.92 -1.40
CA ARG A 29 -17.00 -5.94 -1.73
C ARG A 29 -16.26 -7.18 -1.19
N ARG A 30 -16.64 -8.38 -1.66
CA ARG A 30 -15.67 -9.49 -1.81
C ARG A 30 -14.81 -9.37 -3.08
N ARG A 31 -15.02 -8.33 -3.91
CA ARG A 31 -14.37 -8.17 -5.24
C ARG A 31 -12.91 -7.68 -5.20
N ARG A 32 -12.48 -6.89 -4.21
CA ARG A 32 -11.21 -6.13 -4.31
C ARG A 32 -9.90 -6.91 -4.20
N ARG A 33 -9.83 -7.97 -3.39
CA ARG A 33 -8.62 -8.83 -3.34
C ARG A 33 -8.42 -9.60 -4.65
N HIS A 34 -9.52 -9.94 -5.31
CA HIS A 34 -9.51 -10.64 -6.61
C HIS A 34 -8.95 -9.75 -7.73
N ASP A 35 -9.16 -8.44 -7.66
CA ASP A 35 -8.81 -7.53 -8.76
C ASP A 35 -7.29 -7.32 -8.88
N GLN A 36 -6.56 -7.17 -7.77
CA GLN A 36 -5.10 -6.97 -7.81
C GLN A 36 -4.34 -8.25 -8.12
N GLY A 37 -4.80 -9.39 -7.59
CA GLY A 37 -4.21 -10.69 -7.94
C GLY A 37 -4.35 -11.00 -9.43
N LYS A 38 -5.45 -10.58 -10.07
CA LYS A 38 -5.62 -10.71 -11.53
C LYS A 38 -4.63 -9.85 -12.30
N VAL A 39 -4.42 -8.60 -11.89
CA VAL A 39 -3.45 -7.69 -12.54
C VAL A 39 -2.02 -8.20 -12.35
N ALA A 40 -1.67 -8.71 -11.18
CA ALA A 40 -0.36 -9.33 -10.93
C ALA A 40 -0.12 -10.53 -11.86
N ARG A 41 -1.09 -11.45 -11.97
CA ARG A 41 -1.00 -12.59 -12.91
C ARG A 41 -0.89 -12.15 -14.37
N GLU A 42 -1.60 -11.09 -14.77
CA GLU A 42 -1.53 -10.57 -16.13
C GLU A 42 -0.17 -9.89 -16.43
N SER A 43 0.43 -9.26 -15.43
CA SER A 43 1.80 -8.72 -15.55
C SER A 43 2.85 -9.83 -15.64
N GLU A 44 2.71 -10.91 -14.88
CA GLU A 44 3.58 -12.09 -14.97
C GLU A 44 3.43 -12.80 -16.33
N ARG A 45 2.20 -12.93 -16.83
CA ARG A 45 1.95 -13.40 -18.21
C ARG A 45 2.65 -12.51 -19.23
N SER A 46 2.67 -11.19 -19.00
CA SER A 46 3.35 -10.26 -19.91
C SER A 46 4.86 -10.46 -19.93
N ILE A 47 5.47 -10.87 -18.81
CA ILE A 47 6.89 -11.27 -18.76
C ILE A 47 7.10 -12.50 -19.65
N ASN A 48 6.28 -13.55 -19.45
CA ASN A 48 6.44 -14.82 -20.15
C ASN A 48 6.14 -14.75 -21.66
N THR A 49 5.30 -13.80 -22.08
CA THR A 49 4.89 -13.66 -23.50
C THR A 49 5.81 -12.69 -24.27
N ALA A 50 6.65 -11.92 -23.58
CA ALA A 50 7.49 -10.93 -24.22
C ALA A 50 8.59 -11.58 -25.09
N LYS A 51 8.54 -11.32 -26.39
CA LYS A 51 9.49 -11.87 -27.37
C LYS A 51 10.72 -10.98 -27.61
N THR A 52 10.57 -9.66 -27.43
CA THR A 52 11.64 -8.68 -27.66
C THR A 52 12.28 -8.25 -26.35
N GLU A 53 13.57 -7.92 -26.39
CA GLU A 53 14.29 -7.41 -25.20
C GLU A 53 13.63 -6.15 -24.62
N ALA A 54 13.21 -5.22 -25.49
CA ALA A 54 12.46 -4.04 -25.05
C ALA A 54 11.12 -4.41 -24.38
N GLY A 55 10.45 -5.46 -24.86
CA GLY A 55 9.22 -5.99 -24.28
C GLY A 55 9.44 -6.65 -22.92
N LYS A 56 10.51 -7.44 -22.77
CA LYS A 56 10.89 -8.10 -21.51
C LYS A 56 11.18 -7.06 -20.44
N ARG A 57 12.00 -6.05 -20.76
CA ARG A 57 12.29 -4.92 -19.85
C ARG A 57 11.03 -4.20 -19.41
N GLN A 58 10.13 -3.90 -20.36
CA GLN A 58 8.87 -3.25 -20.04
C GLN A 58 7.99 -4.12 -19.13
N ALA A 59 7.91 -5.42 -19.40
CA ALA A 59 7.11 -6.35 -18.60
C ALA A 59 7.68 -6.55 -17.20
N ALA A 60 9.01 -6.69 -17.06
CA ALA A 60 9.70 -6.77 -15.78
C ALA A 60 9.47 -5.52 -14.93
N ARG A 61 9.59 -4.34 -15.55
CA ARG A 61 9.28 -3.06 -14.89
C ARG A 61 7.84 -2.99 -14.41
N ASP A 62 6.89 -3.27 -15.31
CA ASP A 62 5.47 -3.15 -15.03
C ASP A 62 5.06 -4.13 -13.91
N HIS A 63 5.60 -5.36 -13.93
CA HIS A 63 5.40 -6.35 -12.88
C HIS A 63 5.99 -5.90 -11.53
N ALA A 64 7.23 -5.40 -11.51
CA ALA A 64 7.86 -4.88 -10.31
C ALA A 64 7.01 -3.77 -9.67
N ILE A 65 6.48 -2.84 -10.46
CA ILE A 65 5.60 -1.77 -9.96
C ILE A 65 4.29 -2.34 -9.37
N ILE A 66 3.66 -3.30 -10.05
CA ILE A 66 2.39 -3.90 -9.60
C ILE A 66 2.55 -4.67 -8.31
N VAL A 67 3.68 -5.34 -8.11
CA VAL A 67 3.99 -6.04 -6.86
C VAL A 67 4.36 -5.03 -5.77
N LEU A 68 5.18 -4.03 -6.09
CA LEU A 68 5.70 -3.09 -5.09
C LEU A 68 4.62 -2.18 -4.49
N LEU A 69 3.68 -1.66 -5.30
CA LEU A 69 2.63 -0.75 -4.83
C LEU A 69 1.74 -1.31 -3.68
N PRO A 70 1.17 -2.52 -3.74
CA PRO A 70 0.38 -3.10 -2.66
C PRO A 70 1.20 -3.56 -1.45
N HIS A 71 2.53 -3.67 -1.56
CA HIS A 71 3.41 -4.09 -0.47
C HIS A 71 4.10 -2.92 0.26
N THR A 72 4.23 -1.78 -0.39
CA THR A 72 4.89 -0.58 0.17
C THR A 72 3.94 0.58 0.41
N GLY A 73 2.80 0.56 -0.29
CA GLY A 73 1.81 1.63 -0.24
C GLY A 73 2.31 2.96 -0.77
N LEU A 74 3.37 3.04 -1.58
CA LEU A 74 3.89 4.30 -2.14
C LEU A 74 2.84 5.08 -2.94
N ARG A 75 2.96 6.42 -2.95
CA ARG A 75 2.26 7.25 -3.94
C ARG A 75 2.88 7.07 -5.30
N VAL A 76 2.09 7.33 -6.36
CA VAL A 76 2.62 7.33 -7.73
C VAL A 76 3.76 8.34 -7.92
N GLY A 77 3.67 9.54 -7.32
CA GLY A 77 4.75 10.53 -7.38
C GLY A 77 6.01 10.08 -6.64
N GLU A 78 5.84 9.50 -5.45
CA GLU A 78 6.96 8.93 -4.67
C GLU A 78 7.64 7.81 -5.46
N LEU A 79 6.88 6.88 -6.05
CA LEU A 79 7.38 5.80 -6.92
C LEU A 79 8.19 6.34 -8.11
N CYS A 80 7.69 7.37 -8.79
CA CYS A 80 8.36 7.96 -9.96
C CYS A 80 9.65 8.70 -9.59
N ASN A 81 9.78 9.16 -8.34
CA ASN A 81 10.93 9.92 -7.85
C ASN A 81 11.98 9.05 -7.14
N LEU A 82 11.77 7.73 -7.05
CA LEU A 82 12.74 6.81 -6.45
C LEU A 82 14.01 6.75 -7.30
N GLN A 83 15.14 6.81 -6.62
CA GLN A 83 16.47 6.63 -7.20
C GLN A 83 17.12 5.34 -6.69
N MET A 84 18.20 4.92 -7.33
CA MET A 84 19.00 3.76 -6.93
C MET A 84 19.53 3.91 -5.51
N ASP A 85 19.94 5.13 -5.13
CA ASP A 85 20.47 5.42 -3.79
C ASP A 85 19.40 5.38 -2.68
N ASP A 86 18.11 5.38 -3.06
CA ASP A 86 17.02 5.21 -2.08
C ASP A 86 16.79 3.73 -1.72
N LEU A 87 17.37 2.80 -2.48
CA LEU A 87 17.26 1.37 -2.25
C LEU A 87 18.45 0.89 -1.43
N ASP A 88 18.20 0.54 -0.17
CA ASP A 88 19.16 -0.17 0.65
C ASP A 88 18.98 -1.68 0.49
N GLU A 89 19.94 -2.33 -0.19
CA GLU A 89 20.01 -3.78 -0.36
C GLU A 89 21.05 -4.47 0.55
N SER A 90 21.69 -3.73 1.47
CA SER A 90 22.83 -4.22 2.26
C SER A 90 22.45 -5.24 3.35
N GLY A 91 21.18 -5.26 3.77
CA GLY A 91 20.68 -6.12 4.85
C GLY A 91 19.88 -7.34 4.37
N ARG A 92 19.54 -8.21 5.34
CA ARG A 92 18.60 -9.34 5.12
C ARG A 92 17.18 -8.86 4.78
N GLN A 93 16.86 -7.60 5.09
CA GLN A 93 15.64 -6.91 4.69
C GLN A 93 16.04 -5.70 3.86
N TRP A 94 15.54 -5.62 2.63
CA TRP A 94 15.73 -4.42 1.81
C TRP A 94 14.80 -3.31 2.28
N GLN A 95 15.24 -2.06 2.14
CA GLN A 95 14.46 -0.89 2.53
C GLN A 95 14.43 0.14 1.40
N LEU A 96 13.32 0.88 1.29
CA LEU A 96 13.18 2.03 0.40
C LEU A 96 13.05 3.30 1.21
N THR A 97 13.94 4.25 0.95
CA THR A 97 13.90 5.59 1.53
C THR A 97 13.03 6.50 0.68
N VAL A 98 11.90 6.96 1.21
CA VAL A 98 11.04 7.92 0.52
C VAL A 98 11.43 9.33 0.95
N ARG A 99 12.21 10.02 0.11
CA ARG A 99 12.74 11.37 0.39
C ARG A 99 11.65 12.44 0.53
N ASP A 100 10.67 12.44 -0.38
CA ASP A 100 9.63 13.48 -0.47
C ASP A 100 8.29 13.04 0.13
N GLY A 101 8.27 12.74 1.43
CA GLY A 101 7.02 12.59 2.18
C GLY A 101 6.29 13.94 2.34
N LYS A 102 4.94 13.93 2.41
CA LYS A 102 4.17 15.17 2.66
C LYS A 102 4.67 15.84 3.95
N GLY A 103 5.18 17.06 3.84
CA GLY A 103 5.78 17.82 4.94
C GLY A 103 7.31 17.71 5.05
N GLY A 104 8.00 17.18 4.04
CA GLY A 104 9.47 17.14 3.99
C GLY A 104 10.11 16.11 4.91
N LYS A 105 9.32 15.16 5.43
CA LYS A 105 9.82 14.10 6.31
C LYS A 105 10.11 12.85 5.49
N GLN A 106 11.36 12.41 5.55
CA GLN A 106 11.80 11.13 5.01
C GLN A 106 11.17 9.99 5.81
N ARG A 107 10.91 8.86 5.15
CA ARG A 107 10.47 7.63 5.82
C ARG A 107 11.04 6.42 5.11
N ASP A 108 11.39 5.41 5.90
CA ASP A 108 11.89 4.15 5.39
C ASP A 108 10.73 3.15 5.31
N VAL A 109 10.66 2.45 4.18
CA VAL A 109 9.61 1.46 3.91
C VAL A 109 10.29 0.11 3.72
N PRO A 110 10.09 -0.84 4.65
CA PRO A 110 10.66 -2.17 4.49
C PRO A 110 10.02 -2.90 3.30
N LEU A 111 10.82 -3.72 2.63
CA LEU A 111 10.37 -4.56 1.51
C LEU A 111 10.24 -6.01 1.94
N ASN A 112 9.05 -6.57 1.72
CA ASN A 112 8.82 -8.01 1.91
C ASN A 112 9.47 -8.86 0.80
N THR A 113 9.47 -10.18 0.99
CA THR A 113 10.08 -11.14 0.06
C THR A 113 9.56 -11.00 -1.38
N ALA A 114 8.24 -10.90 -1.55
CA ALA A 114 7.61 -10.72 -2.87
C ALA A 114 8.09 -9.44 -3.58
N ALA A 115 8.13 -8.31 -2.88
CA ALA A 115 8.60 -7.04 -3.43
C ALA A 115 10.10 -7.10 -3.76
N ARG A 116 10.92 -7.74 -2.94
CA ARG A 116 12.35 -7.94 -3.22
C ARG A 116 12.58 -8.76 -4.48
N HIS A 117 11.89 -9.89 -4.65
CA HIS A 117 12.03 -10.71 -5.85
C HIS A 117 11.63 -9.95 -7.13
N ALA A 118 10.48 -9.28 -7.09
CA ALA A 118 10.02 -8.51 -8.24
C ALA A 118 10.95 -7.32 -8.57
N LEU A 119 11.47 -6.65 -7.53
CA LEU A 119 12.41 -5.55 -7.70
C LEU A 119 13.76 -6.04 -8.24
N ARG A 120 14.28 -7.17 -7.75
CA ARG A 120 15.51 -7.77 -8.26
C ARG A 120 15.39 -8.12 -9.74
N ALA A 121 14.31 -8.79 -10.13
CA ALA A 121 14.05 -9.12 -11.54
C ALA A 121 14.00 -7.87 -12.43
N TRP A 122 13.50 -6.74 -11.92
CA TRP A 122 13.58 -5.47 -12.64
C TRP A 122 15.00 -4.91 -12.70
N LEU A 123 15.75 -4.95 -11.61
CA LEU A 123 17.14 -4.46 -11.57
C LEU A 123 18.05 -5.20 -12.56
N ASP A 124 17.84 -6.50 -12.74
CA ASP A 124 18.61 -7.33 -13.69
C ASP A 124 18.33 -6.93 -15.16
N GLU A 125 17.11 -6.47 -15.46
CA GLU A 125 16.67 -6.03 -16.80
C GLU A 125 16.85 -4.52 -17.04
N ARG A 126 17.12 -3.75 -15.98
CA ARG A 126 17.17 -2.29 -16.03
C ARG A 126 18.34 -1.84 -16.93
N PRO A 127 18.09 -0.93 -17.90
CA PRO A 127 19.17 -0.39 -18.73
C PRO A 127 20.25 0.29 -17.89
N LYS A 128 21.52 0.05 -18.18
CA LYS A 128 22.64 0.67 -17.44
C LYS A 128 22.70 2.18 -17.66
N GLU A 129 22.20 2.64 -18.80
CA GLU A 129 22.14 4.05 -19.21
C GLU A 129 21.01 4.83 -18.51
N ALA A 130 20.19 4.16 -17.68
CA ALA A 130 19.04 4.74 -16.98
C ALA A 130 19.40 5.74 -15.85
N GLY A 131 20.70 6.00 -15.62
CA GLY A 131 21.18 6.97 -14.65
C GLY A 131 20.79 6.63 -13.21
N ALA A 132 20.38 7.65 -12.44
CA ALA A 132 20.07 7.51 -11.02
C ALA A 132 18.66 6.95 -10.74
N TRP A 133 17.73 6.92 -11.70
CA TRP A 133 16.32 6.63 -11.44
C TRP A 133 16.03 5.14 -11.31
N LEU A 134 15.30 4.73 -10.26
CA LEU A 134 14.97 3.32 -10.03
C LEU A 134 14.05 2.77 -11.12
N PHE A 135 13.00 3.54 -11.48
CA PHE A 135 12.07 3.19 -12.54
C PHE A 135 12.20 4.14 -13.73
N VAL A 136 12.37 3.57 -14.93
CA VAL A 136 12.52 4.32 -16.17
C VAL A 136 11.50 3.95 -17.24
N GLY A 137 11.12 4.95 -18.02
CA GLY A 137 10.30 4.85 -19.22
C GLY A 137 11.06 4.30 -20.42
N LYS A 138 10.46 4.45 -21.61
CA LYS A 138 11.15 4.13 -22.88
C LYS A 138 12.34 5.09 -23.05
N GLY A 139 13.49 4.55 -23.47
CA GLY A 139 14.70 5.35 -23.72
C GLY A 139 15.43 5.85 -22.47
N GLY A 140 15.26 5.19 -21.31
CA GLY A 140 16.02 5.50 -20.08
C GLY A 140 15.57 6.77 -19.34
N GLN A 141 14.52 7.43 -19.81
CA GLN A 141 13.97 8.63 -19.15
C GLN A 141 13.24 8.26 -17.84
N PRO A 142 13.12 9.18 -16.87
CA PRO A 142 12.38 8.93 -15.64
C PRO A 142 10.94 8.51 -15.92
N LEU A 143 10.44 7.50 -15.19
CA LEU A 143 9.05 7.10 -15.33
C LEU A 143 8.13 8.21 -14.82
N LYS A 144 7.16 8.63 -15.64
CA LYS A 144 6.20 9.69 -15.26
C LYS A 144 4.93 9.07 -14.67
N ALA A 145 4.27 9.80 -13.77
CA ALA A 145 3.02 9.36 -13.15
C ALA A 145 1.92 9.00 -14.16
N ARG A 146 1.81 9.77 -15.26
CA ARG A 146 0.93 9.47 -16.40
C ARG A 146 1.21 8.09 -16.99
N GLY A 147 2.50 7.75 -17.19
CA GLY A 147 2.90 6.46 -17.72
C GLY A 147 2.57 5.29 -16.79
N VAL A 148 2.65 5.49 -15.47
CA VAL A 148 2.20 4.50 -14.48
C VAL A 148 0.69 4.31 -14.56
N GLN A 149 -0.09 5.38 -14.69
CA GLN A 149 -1.55 5.30 -14.81
C GLN A 149 -1.96 4.56 -16.09
N GLU A 150 -1.36 4.89 -17.22
CA GLU A 150 -1.63 4.23 -18.52
C GLU A 150 -1.21 2.74 -18.49
N MET A 151 -0.11 2.42 -17.80
CA MET A 151 0.31 1.03 -17.57
C MET A 151 -0.74 0.25 -16.77
N LEU A 152 -1.21 0.83 -15.66
CA LEU A 152 -2.22 0.21 -14.80
C LEU A 152 -3.56 0.06 -15.52
N GLU A 153 -3.94 1.04 -16.33
CA GLU A 153 -5.16 0.99 -17.14
C GLU A 153 -5.06 -0.13 -18.19
N ARG A 154 -3.95 -0.20 -18.94
CA ARG A 154 -3.72 -1.27 -19.93
C ARG A 154 -3.79 -2.67 -19.30
N LEU A 155 -3.13 -2.87 -18.17
CA LEU A 155 -3.14 -4.18 -17.49
C LEU A 155 -4.48 -4.47 -16.80
N GLY A 156 -5.14 -3.43 -16.27
CA GLY A 156 -6.49 -3.52 -15.75
C GLY A 156 -7.50 -3.94 -16.81
N GLN A 157 -7.45 -3.34 -18.00
CA GLN A 157 -8.29 -3.73 -19.14
C GLN A 157 -8.07 -5.18 -19.54
N ARG A 158 -6.82 -5.64 -19.66
CA ARG A 158 -6.48 -7.05 -19.97
C ARG A 158 -6.97 -8.03 -18.90
N ALA A 159 -6.96 -7.61 -17.64
CA ALA A 159 -7.45 -8.39 -16.51
C ALA A 159 -8.96 -8.19 -16.22
N SER A 160 -9.65 -7.38 -17.03
CA SER A 160 -11.06 -6.97 -16.85
C SER A 160 -11.37 -6.39 -15.47
N VAL A 161 -10.49 -5.54 -14.94
CA VAL A 161 -10.58 -4.91 -13.62
C VAL A 161 -10.11 -3.46 -13.62
N GLY A 162 -10.81 -2.60 -12.86
CA GLY A 162 -10.42 -1.21 -12.68
C GLY A 162 -9.41 -1.05 -11.54
N VAL A 163 -8.16 -0.75 -11.86
CA VAL A 163 -7.09 -0.49 -10.87
C VAL A 163 -6.48 0.88 -11.05
N THR A 164 -6.12 1.50 -9.94
CA THR A 164 -5.42 2.80 -9.88
C THR A 164 -4.38 2.74 -8.77
N PRO A 165 -3.38 3.64 -8.77
CA PRO A 165 -2.39 3.69 -7.67
C PRO A 165 -3.04 3.81 -6.29
N HIS A 166 -4.15 4.55 -6.20
CA HIS A 166 -4.91 4.71 -4.97
C HIS A 166 -5.58 3.40 -4.51
N THR A 167 -6.03 2.55 -5.46
CA THR A 167 -6.57 1.22 -5.14
C THR A 167 -5.50 0.30 -4.54
N PHE A 168 -4.26 0.33 -5.04
CA PHE A 168 -3.15 -0.43 -4.45
C PHE A 168 -2.80 0.05 -3.03
N ARG A 169 -2.71 1.37 -2.84
CA ARG A 169 -2.45 2.00 -1.53
C ARG A 169 -3.53 1.64 -0.49
N HIS A 170 -4.79 1.59 -0.89
CA HIS A 170 -5.86 1.10 -0.02
C HIS A 170 -5.71 -0.37 0.35
N THR A 171 -5.26 -1.21 -0.57
CA THR A 171 -5.01 -2.62 -0.25
C THR A 171 -3.86 -2.78 0.73
N PHE A 172 -2.78 -2.03 0.55
CA PHE A 172 -1.67 -2.02 1.51
C PHE A 172 -2.15 -1.68 2.93
N ALA A 173 -2.88 -0.57 3.09
CA ALA A 173 -3.43 -0.16 4.38
C ALA A 173 -4.36 -1.22 4.98
N LYS A 174 -5.20 -1.87 4.16
CA LYS A 174 -6.07 -2.95 4.61
C LYS A 174 -5.28 -4.19 5.00
N ASN A 175 -4.23 -4.54 4.28
CA ASN A 175 -3.40 -5.70 4.56
C ASN A 175 -2.62 -5.52 5.86
N LEU A 176 -2.10 -4.32 6.14
CA LEU A 176 -1.50 -3.99 7.44
C LEU A 176 -2.49 -4.15 8.61
N ILE A 177 -3.73 -3.68 8.42
CA ILE A 177 -4.81 -3.86 9.43
C ILE A 177 -5.12 -5.34 9.66
N ASN A 178 -5.16 -6.13 8.57
CA ASN A 178 -5.48 -7.55 8.63
C ASN A 178 -4.34 -8.42 9.22
N ALA A 179 -3.08 -7.99 9.09
CA ALA A 179 -1.90 -8.64 9.66
C ALA A 179 -1.78 -8.47 11.19
N GLY A 180 -2.87 -8.10 11.86
CA GLY A 180 -2.91 -8.09 13.33
C GLY A 180 -2.03 -7.03 13.98
N VAL A 181 -1.62 -5.97 13.28
CA VAL A 181 -1.04 -4.79 13.93
C VAL A 181 -2.08 -4.26 14.92
N SER A 182 -1.82 -4.51 16.21
CA SER A 182 -2.77 -4.42 17.31
C SER A 182 -3.65 -3.19 17.20
N LEU A 183 -4.93 -3.46 17.02
CA LEU A 183 -6.01 -2.52 16.87
C LEU A 183 -6.29 -1.88 18.22
N ASP A 184 -5.58 -0.82 18.54
CA ASP A 184 -6.14 0.24 19.37
C ASP A 184 -6.31 1.50 18.52
N CYS A 185 -7.34 2.29 18.83
CA CYS A 185 -7.94 3.39 18.04
C CYS A 185 -6.98 4.40 17.35
N ALA A 186 -5.66 4.33 17.58
CA ALA A 186 -4.59 5.12 16.97
C ALA A 186 -4.32 4.82 15.47
N LEU A 187 -4.63 3.63 14.94
CA LEU A 187 -4.17 3.24 13.59
C LEU A 187 -4.99 3.86 12.43
N ARG A 188 -6.24 4.29 12.66
CA ARG A 188 -6.99 5.08 11.66
C ARG A 188 -6.29 6.41 11.36
N ALA A 189 -5.70 7.03 12.38
CA ALA A 189 -4.92 8.27 12.25
C ALA A 189 -3.50 8.01 11.71
N ARG A 190 -2.85 6.90 12.09
CA ARG A 190 -1.50 6.53 11.62
C ARG A 190 -1.43 6.11 10.17
N VAL A 191 -2.45 5.42 9.64
CA VAL A 191 -2.54 5.17 8.18
C VAL A 191 -2.56 6.53 7.47
N ALA A 192 -3.22 7.56 7.97
CA ALA A 192 -3.14 8.89 7.37
C ALA A 192 -1.78 9.60 7.55
N ALA A 193 -0.98 9.26 8.57
CA ALA A 193 0.39 9.74 8.77
C ALA A 193 1.42 9.02 7.87
N LEU A 194 1.38 7.68 7.81
CA LEU A 194 2.13 6.85 6.85
C LEU A 194 1.74 7.16 5.41
N LEU A 195 0.45 7.43 5.20
CA LEU A 195 -0.08 7.85 3.91
C LEU A 195 -0.08 9.38 3.73
N GLY A 196 0.67 10.13 4.54
CA GLY A 196 0.99 11.55 4.45
C GLY A 196 -0.15 12.51 4.07
N HIS A 197 -1.27 12.60 4.78
CA HIS A 197 -2.22 13.71 4.60
C HIS A 197 -2.12 14.70 5.78
N SER A 198 -1.67 15.93 5.53
CA SER A 198 -1.61 17.05 6.48
C SER A 198 -2.97 17.68 6.84
N SER A 199 -4.08 16.93 6.77
CA SER A 199 -5.38 17.44 7.21
C SER A 199 -6.20 16.32 7.83
N LEU A 200 -5.87 15.98 9.07
CA LEU A 200 -6.75 15.27 9.99
C LEU A 200 -7.26 16.30 10.99
N ASN A 201 -8.21 17.14 10.58
CA ASN A 201 -8.93 17.91 11.58
C ASN A 201 -9.82 16.93 12.35
N THR A 202 -9.69 16.96 13.68
CA THR A 202 -10.41 16.17 14.69
C THR A 202 -10.16 14.66 14.71
N THR A 203 -9.07 14.23 15.36
CA THR A 203 -9.08 13.58 16.71
C THR A 203 -7.64 13.19 17.03
N ARG A 204 -6.99 13.96 17.93
CA ARG A 204 -5.64 13.68 18.46
C ARG A 204 -5.66 12.40 19.30
N ILE A 205 -5.15 11.30 18.77
CA ILE A 205 -4.53 10.23 19.58
C ILE A 205 -3.32 9.69 18.78
N TYR A 206 -2.14 10.11 19.20
CA TYR A 206 -0.85 9.73 18.63
C TYR A 206 -0.36 8.44 19.29
N ILE A 207 -0.11 7.43 18.48
CA ILE A 207 0.99 6.52 18.75
C ILE A 207 1.77 6.52 17.41
N THR A 208 3.09 6.41 17.38
CA THR A 208 3.88 6.18 16.13
C THR A 208 4.39 4.73 16.13
N PRO A 209 4.11 3.91 15.11
CA PRO A 209 4.51 2.50 15.16
C PRO A 209 6.04 2.45 15.10
N SER A 210 6.66 1.51 15.82
CA SER A 210 8.11 1.33 15.72
C SER A 210 8.48 0.75 14.36
N GLN A 211 9.73 0.93 13.94
CA GLN A 211 10.24 0.32 12.70
C GLN A 211 10.06 -1.21 12.74
N HIS A 212 10.29 -1.83 13.89
CA HIS A 212 10.13 -3.26 14.10
C HIS A 212 8.67 -3.73 13.88
N ASP A 213 7.70 -2.98 14.40
CA ASP A 213 6.27 -3.29 14.18
C ASP A 213 5.91 -3.25 12.69
N LEU A 214 6.49 -2.28 11.96
CA LEU A 214 6.26 -2.13 10.53
C LEU A 214 6.91 -3.26 9.73
N GLU A 215 8.13 -3.65 10.07
CA GLU A 215 8.83 -4.78 9.45
C GLU A 215 8.06 -6.09 9.63
N GLN A 216 7.60 -6.38 10.86
CA GLN A 216 6.81 -7.58 11.14
C GLN A 216 5.48 -7.57 10.36
N ALA A 217 4.80 -6.43 10.34
CA ALA A 217 3.55 -6.30 9.61
C ALA A 217 3.73 -6.49 8.09
N VAL A 218 4.79 -5.91 7.51
CA VAL A 218 5.09 -6.04 6.08
C VAL A 218 5.53 -7.45 5.71
N ALA A 219 6.30 -8.12 6.58
CA ALA A 219 6.69 -9.52 6.39
C ALA A 219 5.46 -10.43 6.27
N GLN A 220 4.47 -10.28 7.14
CA GLN A 220 3.22 -11.06 7.11
C GLN A 220 2.34 -10.79 5.87
N ILE A 221 2.55 -9.69 5.14
CA ILE A 221 1.84 -9.43 3.88
C ILE A 221 2.49 -10.19 2.71
N GLY A 222 3.78 -10.55 2.83
CA GLY A 222 4.56 -11.18 1.75
C GLY A 222 4.66 -12.70 1.82
N GLU A 223 4.11 -13.32 2.87
CA GLU A 223 3.86 -14.77 2.97
C GLU A 223 2.51 -15.13 2.33
#